data_AF-A0A941UNH3-F1
#
_entry.id   AF-A0A941UNH3-F1
#
_cell.length_a   1.000
_cell.length_b   1.000
_cell.length_c   1.000
_cell.angle_alpha   90.00
_cell.angle_beta   90.00
_cell.angle_gamma   90.00
#
_symmetry.space_group_name_H-M   'P 1'
#
loop_
_entity.id
_entity.type
_entity.pdbx_description
1 polymer ?
#
loop_
_entity_poly.entity_id
_entity_poly.type
_entity_poly.pdbx_seq_one_letter_code
_entity_poly.pdbx_strand_id
1 'polypeptide(L)'
;MESSALGIAHYWAQADGVIRATAWLLLAMSVASWFLILWKLWAWLRMRRASRALDQFWAARSIDEAIAALRPVDGEALFVPLAAAAQQAA
;
A
#
# COMPACT_ATOMS: atom_id res chain seq x y z
N MET A 1 3.40 -39.17 23.27
CA MET A 1 2.90 -38.49 22.06
C MET A 1 1.47 -38.03 22.35
N GLU A 2 1.31 -37.14 23.34
CA GLU A 2 0.03 -36.86 24.02
C GLU A 2 -0.33 -35.36 23.93
N SER A 3 -0.28 -34.76 22.73
CA SER A 3 -0.63 -33.33 22.56
C SER A 3 -1.74 -33.07 21.53
N SER A 4 -2.13 -34.08 20.73
CA SER A 4 -3.21 -33.93 19.74
C SER A 4 -4.61 -33.97 20.35
N ALA A 5 -4.79 -34.60 21.53
CA ALA A 5 -6.09 -34.72 22.20
C ALA A 5 -6.61 -33.38 22.78
N LEU A 6 -5.75 -32.38 22.95
CA LEU A 6 -6.11 -31.01 23.36
C LEU A 6 -5.86 -29.99 22.23
N GLY A 7 -5.82 -30.45 20.97
CA GLY A 7 -5.54 -29.58 19.83
C GLY A 7 -6.75 -28.76 19.41
N ILE A 8 -6.52 -27.56 18.86
CA ILE A 8 -7.55 -26.71 18.22
C ILE A 8 -8.38 -27.50 17.20
N ALA A 9 -7.77 -28.52 16.56
CA ALA A 9 -8.44 -29.43 15.64
C ALA A 9 -9.58 -30.25 16.29
N HIS A 10 -9.42 -30.68 17.55
CA HIS A 10 -10.47 -31.41 18.28
C HIS A 10 -11.67 -30.51 18.59
N TYR A 11 -11.41 -29.29 19.06
CA TYR A 11 -12.45 -28.28 19.30
C TYR A 11 -13.17 -27.88 18.02
N TRP A 12 -12.45 -27.77 16.90
CA TRP A 12 -13.04 -27.47 15.60
C TRP A 12 -13.94 -28.60 15.09
N ALA A 13 -13.56 -29.86 15.33
CA ALA A 13 -14.36 -31.02 14.95
C ALA A 13 -15.70 -31.08 15.72
N GLN A 14 -15.71 -30.65 16.99
CA GLN A 14 -16.92 -30.56 17.83
C GLN A 14 -17.63 -29.19 17.75
N ALA A 15 -17.12 -28.23 16.97
CA ALA A 15 -17.70 -26.90 16.90
C ALA A 15 -19.00 -26.89 16.08
N ASP A 16 -20.09 -26.48 16.72
CA ASP A 16 -21.38 -26.23 16.07
C ASP A 16 -21.30 -25.05 15.07
N GLY A 17 -22.30 -24.98 14.17
CA GLY A 17 -22.34 -23.98 13.10
C GLY A 17 -22.22 -22.52 13.57
N VAL A 18 -22.72 -22.20 14.77
CA VAL A 18 -22.63 -20.87 15.38
C VAL A 18 -21.18 -20.48 15.71
N ILE A 19 -20.40 -21.42 16.25
CA ILE A 19 -18.99 -21.19 16.60
C ILE A 19 -18.18 -20.96 15.34
N ARG A 20 -18.39 -21.80 14.31
CA ARG A 20 -17.72 -21.65 13.01
C ARG A 20 -18.07 -20.33 12.34
N ALA A 21 -19.34 -19.92 12.35
CA ALA A 21 -19.78 -18.65 11.77
C ALA A 21 -19.12 -17.45 12.47
N THR A 22 -19.12 -17.43 13.81
CA THR A 22 -18.49 -16.36 14.58
C THR A 22 -16.99 -16.31 14.34
N ALA A 23 -16.31 -17.47 14.26
CA ALA A 23 -14.88 -17.54 13.94
C ALA A 23 -14.58 -16.93 12.56
N TRP A 24 -15.39 -17.23 11.54
CA TRP A 24 -15.25 -16.63 10.22
C TRP A 24 -15.52 -15.13 10.21
N LEU A 25 -16.52 -14.67 10.95
CA LEU A 25 -16.83 -13.25 11.06
C LEU A 25 -15.67 -12.47 11.68
N LEU A 26 -15.12 -12.97 12.80
CA LEU A 26 -13.96 -12.37 13.45
C LEU A 26 -12.73 -12.36 12.55
N LEU A 27 -12.49 -13.46 11.82
CA LEU A 27 -11.40 -13.55 10.87
C LEU A 27 -11.58 -12.53 9.73
N ALA A 28 -12.77 -12.42 9.16
CA ALA A 28 -13.07 -11.46 8.10
C ALA A 28 -12.88 -10.01 8.57
N MET A 29 -13.36 -9.66 9.77
CA MET A 29 -13.15 -8.34 10.34
C MET A 29 -11.66 -8.05 10.57
N SER A 30 -10.90 -9.03 11.05
CA SER A 30 -9.45 -8.91 11.26
C SER A 30 -8.71 -8.67 9.94
N VAL A 31 -9.00 -9.48 8.91
CA VAL A 31 -8.38 -9.36 7.59
C VAL A 31 -8.76 -8.02 6.92
N ALA A 32 -10.02 -7.61 7.03
CA ALA A 32 -10.46 -6.32 6.50
C ALA A 32 -9.73 -5.16 7.18
N SER A 33 -9.59 -5.18 8.50
CA SER A 33 -8.84 -4.17 9.25
C SER A 33 -7.38 -4.11 8.80
N TRP A 34 -6.71 -5.26 8.72
CA TRP A 34 -5.33 -5.36 8.23
C TRP A 34 -5.17 -4.84 6.80
N PHE A 35 -6.08 -5.20 5.91
CA PHE A 35 -6.06 -4.73 4.53
C PHE A 35 -6.18 -3.20 4.46
N LEU A 36 -7.12 -2.60 5.20
CA LEU A 36 -7.29 -1.15 5.25
C LEU A 36 -6.08 -0.45 5.85
N ILE A 37 -5.46 -1.01 6.89
CA ILE A 37 -4.23 -0.48 7.49
C ILE A 37 -3.10 -0.47 6.45
N LEU A 38 -2.86 -1.60 5.77
CA LEU A 38 -1.82 -1.70 4.74
C LEU A 38 -2.09 -0.77 3.56
N TRP A 39 -3.33 -0.71 3.08
CA TRP A 39 -3.75 0.18 2.00
C TRP A 39 -3.49 1.64 2.35
N LYS A 40 -3.94 2.08 3.53
CA LYS A 40 -3.79 3.46 4.00
C LYS A 40 -2.34 3.82 4.27
N LEU A 41 -1.55 2.90 4.82
CA LEU A 41 -0.12 3.09 5.02
C LEU A 41 0.61 3.25 3.67
N TRP A 42 0.24 2.44 2.68
CA TRP A 42 0.80 2.53 1.34
C TRP A 42 0.43 3.85 0.65
N ALA A 43 -0.84 4.26 0.74
CA ALA A 43 -1.32 5.55 0.24
C ALA A 43 -0.57 6.73 0.90
N TRP A 44 -0.38 6.67 2.23
CA TRP A 44 0.37 7.69 2.96
C TRP A 44 1.84 7.76 2.54
N LEU A 45 2.50 6.61 2.39
CA LEU A 45 3.88 6.54 1.89
C LEU A 45 3.99 7.09 0.46
N ARG A 46 3.01 6.79 -0.40
CA ARG A 46 2.97 7.31 -1.77
C ARG A 46 2.83 8.83 -1.79
N MET A 47 1.93 9.38 -0.99
CA MET A 47 1.73 10.83 -0.85
C MET A 47 3.01 11.52 -0.37
N ARG A 48 3.70 10.96 0.64
CA ARG A 48 4.96 11.52 1.15
C ARG A 48 6.11 11.44 0.15
N ARG A 49 6.14 10.41 -0.70
CA ARG A 49 7.13 10.32 -1.79
C ARG A 49 6.85 11.36 -2.87
N ALA A 50 5.59 11.54 -3.24
CA ALA A 50 5.17 12.55 -4.21
C ALA A 50 5.49 13.97 -3.75
N SER A 51 5.23 14.30 -2.47
CA SER A 51 5.56 15.63 -1.94
C SER A 51 7.06 15.93 -1.99
N ARG A 52 7.90 14.97 -1.60
CA ARG A 52 9.37 15.12 -1.69
C ARG A 52 9.87 15.29 -3.12
N ALA A 53 9.25 14.61 -4.08
CA ALA A 53 9.60 14.73 -5.48
C ALA A 53 9.27 16.13 -6.04
N LEU A 54 8.13 16.69 -5.63
CA LEU A 54 7.74 18.05 -5.98
C LEU A 54 8.70 19.08 -5.34
N ASP A 55 9.05 18.93 -4.07
CA ASP A 55 10.02 19.81 -3.41
C ASP A 55 11.38 19.82 -4.15
N GLN A 56 11.85 18.64 -4.58
CA GLN A 56 13.08 18.51 -5.37
C GLN A 56 12.95 19.12 -6.78
N PHE A 57 11.80 18.96 -7.43
CA PHE A 57 11.53 19.57 -8.72
C PHE A 57 11.61 21.10 -8.66
N TRP A 58 10.98 21.72 -7.65
CA TRP A 58 11.00 23.18 -7.47
C TRP A 58 12.35 23.73 -7.02
N ALA A 59 13.19 22.92 -6.35
CA ALA A 59 14.52 23.31 -5.94
C ALA A 59 15.60 23.16 -7.05
N ALA A 60 15.27 22.49 -8.16
CA ALA A 60 16.21 22.27 -9.26
C ALA A 60 16.60 23.58 -9.95
N ARG A 61 17.86 23.67 -10.41
CA ARG A 61 18.40 24.90 -11.02
C ARG A 61 18.16 24.98 -12.54
N SER A 62 17.68 23.89 -13.14
CA SER A 62 17.25 23.82 -14.53
C SER A 62 16.11 22.81 -14.69
N ILE A 63 15.32 22.97 -15.76
CA ILE A 63 14.20 22.07 -16.09
C ILE A 63 14.71 20.64 -16.36
N ASP A 64 15.88 20.46 -16.98
CA ASP A 64 16.46 19.14 -17.23
C ASP A 64 16.81 18.39 -15.93
N GLU A 65 17.34 19.11 -14.94
CA GLU A 65 17.64 18.55 -13.60
C GLU A 65 16.35 18.18 -12.86
N ALA A 66 15.31 19.00 -13.00
CA ALA A 66 13.99 18.77 -12.43
C ALA A 66 13.32 17.51 -13.02
N ILE A 67 13.40 17.32 -14.34
CA ILE A 67 12.89 16.11 -15.04
C ILE A 67 13.67 14.87 -14.59
N ALA A 68 14.99 14.97 -14.44
CA ALA A 68 15.82 13.86 -13.98
C ALA A 68 15.46 13.41 -12.56
N ALA A 69 15.09 14.35 -11.68
CA ALA A 69 14.65 14.08 -10.30
C ALA A 69 13.24 13.47 -10.22
N LEU A 70 12.35 13.74 -11.17
CA LEU A 70 10.99 13.18 -11.23
C LEU A 70 10.95 11.73 -11.70
N ARG A 71 11.84 11.35 -12.61
CA ARG A 71 11.89 10.03 -13.26
C ARG A 71 11.88 8.80 -12.32
N PRO A 72 12.55 8.79 -11.15
CA PRO A 72 12.49 7.66 -10.21
C PRO A 72 11.15 7.55 -9.46
N VAL A 73 10.39 8.63 -9.40
CA VAL A 73 9.12 8.73 -8.67
C VAL A 73 7.93 8.57 -9.62
N ASP A 74 8.13 8.84 -10.91
CA ASP A 74 7.14 8.69 -11.97
C ASP A 74 6.97 7.25 -12.45
N GLY A 75 6.48 6.38 -11.56
CA GLY A 75 6.20 4.97 -11.89
C GLY A 75 5.05 4.76 -12.87
N GLU A 76 4.22 5.78 -13.13
CA GLU A 76 3.08 5.74 -14.06
C GLU A 76 3.34 6.54 -15.35
N ALA A 77 4.54 7.09 -15.54
CA ALA A 77 4.94 7.89 -16.69
C ALA A 77 4.00 9.08 -17.00
N LEU A 78 3.47 9.73 -15.96
CA LEU A 78 2.53 10.85 -16.08
C LEU A 78 3.26 12.20 -16.00
N PHE A 79 4.29 12.31 -15.15
CA PHE A 79 4.91 13.60 -14.81
C PHE A 79 6.04 13.99 -15.76
N VAL A 80 6.86 13.02 -16.17
CA VAL A 80 7.96 13.23 -17.12
C VAL A 80 7.49 13.77 -18.48
N PRO A 81 6.47 13.17 -19.15
CA PRO A 81 6.01 13.70 -20.43
C PRO A 81 5.33 15.08 -20.31
N LEU A 82 4.64 15.37 -19.21
CA LEU A 82 4.08 16.70 -18.96
C LEU A 82 5.17 17.76 -18.79
N ALA A 83 6.21 17.46 -18.03
CA ALA A 83 7.34 18.38 -17.83
C ALA A 83 8.12 18.62 -19.13
N ALA A 84 8.33 17.57 -19.94
CA ALA A 84 8.96 17.68 -21.25
C ALA A 84 8.12 18.52 -22.23
N ALA A 85 6.79 18.37 -22.22
CA ALA A 85 5.90 19.19 -23.04
C ALA A 85 5.93 20.67 -22.64
N ALA A 86 6.00 20.97 -21.34
CA ALA A 86 6.12 22.34 -20.83
C ALA A 86 7.44 23.00 -21.27
N GLN A 87 8.55 22.26 -21.30
CA GLN A 87 9.83 22.75 -21.79
C GLN A 87 9.81 23.10 -23.28
N GLN A 88 9.10 22.30 -24.08
CA GLN A 88 8.99 22.52 -25.53
C GLN A 88 8.06 23.70 -25.88
N ALA A 89 7.18 24.10 -24.96
CA ALA A 89 6.24 25.19 -25.14
C ALA A 89 6.77 26.56 -24.66
N ALA A 90 7.92 26.59 -23.99
CA ALA A 90 8.60 27.79 -23.49
C ALA A 90 9.64 28.30 -24.50
#